data_AF-A0A350X6Z7-F1
#
_entry.id   AF-A0A350X6Z7-F1
#
_cell.length_a   1.000
_cell.length_b   1.000
_cell.length_c   1.000
_cell.angle_alpha   90.00
_cell.angle_beta   90.00
_cell.angle_gamma   90.00
#
_symmetry.space_group_name_H-M   'P 1'
#
loop_
_entity.id
_entity.type
_entity.pdbx_description
1 polymer ?
#
loop_
_entity_poly.entity_id
_entity_poly.type
_entity_poly.pdbx_seq_one_letter_code
_entity_poly.pdbx_strand_id
1 'polypeptide(L)'
;MTRQLTRVTRKAAADEPIYGKIWGWLKHFPNGLAEGSINPPTVSGPAAAALISAGIGCVTMMVTHHLSDADKSKATEKFVHSLGAWIPGSYNSSELWGNIGSYTGKETMLLLGWLVSWPILYAILRKKNVKSKTIFFWMFVLFVAATAMSWHPLFPYLPLM
;
A
#
# COMPACT_ATOMS: atom_id res chain seq x y z
N MET A 1 -42.52 5.52 32.99
CA MET A 1 -41.25 6.18 32.62
C MET A 1 -40.77 5.90 31.19
N THR A 2 -41.08 4.73 30.62
CA THR A 2 -40.59 4.29 29.29
C THR A 2 -40.98 5.20 28.12
N ARG A 3 -42.17 5.83 28.18
CA ARG A 3 -42.73 6.67 27.11
C ARG A 3 -42.06 8.05 26.97
N GLN A 4 -41.43 8.56 28.04
CA GLN A 4 -40.69 9.82 27.99
C GLN A 4 -39.29 9.65 27.40
N LEU A 5 -38.59 8.55 27.70
CA LEU A 5 -37.29 8.23 27.11
C LEU A 5 -37.37 8.07 25.58
N THR A 6 -38.46 7.49 25.06
CA THR A 6 -38.71 7.37 23.61
C THR A 6 -38.95 8.71 22.93
N ARG A 7 -39.48 9.69 23.66
CA ARG A 7 -39.79 11.02 23.13
C ARG A 7 -38.56 11.92 23.09
N VAL A 8 -37.70 11.82 24.10
CA VAL A 8 -36.42 12.54 24.16
C VAL A 8 -35.45 12.05 23.06
N THR A 9 -35.37 10.74 22.85
CA THR A 9 -34.54 10.15 21.76
C THR A 9 -35.04 10.52 20.36
N ARG A 10 -36.36 10.57 20.12
CA ARG A 10 -36.91 11.04 18.85
C ARG A 10 -36.64 12.53 18.58
N LYS A 11 -36.70 13.37 19.62
CA LYS A 11 -36.45 14.82 19.47
C LYS A 11 -34.97 15.10 19.19
N ALA A 12 -34.07 14.40 19.89
CA ALA A 12 -32.64 14.47 19.62
C ALA A 12 -32.24 13.97 18.22
N ALA A 13 -32.94 12.97 17.67
CA ALA A 13 -32.73 12.49 16.30
C ALA A 13 -33.27 13.47 15.23
N ALA A 14 -34.31 14.24 15.54
CA ALA A 14 -34.87 15.25 14.64
C ALA A 14 -33.97 16.50 14.53
N ASP A 15 -33.33 16.88 15.63
CA ASP A 15 -32.41 18.02 15.73
C ASP A 15 -30.94 17.65 15.44
N GLU A 16 -30.69 16.45 14.92
CA GLU A 16 -29.32 15.98 14.68
C GLU A 16 -28.67 16.81 13.55
N PRO A 17 -27.54 17.47 13.83
CA PRO A 17 -26.88 18.33 12.85
C PRO A 17 -26.39 17.52 11.66
N ILE A 18 -26.25 18.17 10.49
CA ILE A 18 -25.93 17.53 9.23
C ILE A 18 -24.65 16.67 9.33
N TYR A 19 -23.64 17.13 10.08
CA TYR A 19 -22.41 16.36 10.31
C TYR A 19 -22.66 15.05 11.10
N GLY A 20 -23.64 15.03 12.01
CA GLY A 20 -24.03 13.83 12.76
C GLY A 20 -24.67 12.78 11.87
N LYS A 21 -25.52 13.22 10.93
CA LYS A 21 -26.12 12.35 9.90
C LYS A 21 -25.07 11.79 8.94
N ILE A 22 -24.15 12.64 8.48
CA ILE A 22 -23.03 12.23 7.61
C ILE A 22 -22.12 11.24 8.35
N TRP A 23 -21.77 11.52 9.61
CA TRP A 23 -20.94 10.62 10.43
C TRP A 23 -21.65 9.30 10.73
N GLY A 24 -22.95 9.34 11.00
CA GLY A 24 -23.80 8.16 11.15
C GLY A 24 -23.79 7.32 9.88
N TRP A 25 -23.94 7.94 8.71
CA TRP A 25 -23.85 7.25 7.42
C TRP A 25 -22.46 6.64 7.18
N LEU A 26 -21.38 7.38 7.43
CA LEU A 26 -19.99 6.90 7.28
C LEU A 26 -19.64 5.72 8.19
N LYS A 27 -20.25 5.62 9.38
CA LYS A 27 -20.03 4.50 10.31
C LYS A 27 -20.62 3.19 9.80
N HIS A 28 -21.61 3.23 8.92
CA HIS A 28 -22.21 2.03 8.37
C HIS A 28 -21.50 1.69 7.07
N PHE A 29 -20.87 0.52 7.04
CA PHE A 29 -20.36 0.00 5.78
C PHE A 29 -21.54 -0.21 4.82
N PRO A 30 -21.48 0.26 3.56
CA PRO A 30 -22.61 0.17 2.66
C PRO A 30 -23.01 -1.30 2.44
N ASN A 31 -24.25 -1.63 2.79
CA ASN A 31 -24.76 -3.02 2.81
C ASN A 31 -24.56 -3.73 1.46
N GLY A 32 -24.66 -3.02 0.33
CA GLY A 32 -24.43 -3.61 -0.99
C GLY A 32 -22.99 -4.06 -1.23
N LEU A 33 -21.98 -3.42 -0.60
CA LEU A 33 -20.60 -3.92 -0.63
C LEU A 33 -20.40 -5.09 0.35
N ALA A 34 -21.16 -5.14 1.43
CA ALA A 34 -21.11 -6.24 2.39
C ALA A 34 -21.73 -7.54 1.85
N GLU A 35 -22.70 -7.43 0.95
CA GLU A 35 -23.42 -8.56 0.33
C GLU A 35 -22.52 -9.39 -0.60
N GLY A 36 -21.48 -8.76 -1.18
CA GLY A 36 -20.51 -9.43 -2.05
C GLY A 36 -21.02 -9.66 -3.48
N SER A 37 -20.25 -10.40 -4.29
CA SER A 37 -20.64 -10.71 -5.67
C SER A 37 -21.68 -11.83 -5.71
N ILE A 38 -22.69 -11.70 -6.60
CA ILE A 38 -23.65 -12.77 -6.91
C ILE A 38 -22.95 -14.02 -7.46
N ASN A 39 -21.83 -13.82 -8.18
CA ASN A 39 -21.02 -14.89 -8.77
C ASN A 39 -19.57 -14.77 -8.26
N PRO A 40 -19.28 -15.17 -7.02
CA PRO A 40 -17.92 -15.13 -6.51
C PRO A 40 -17.08 -16.22 -7.20
N PRO A 41 -15.81 -15.95 -7.53
CA PRO A 41 -14.91 -16.97 -8.06
C PRO A 41 -14.75 -18.10 -7.03
N THR A 42 -14.67 -19.34 -7.51
CA THR A 42 -14.51 -20.55 -6.66
C THR A 42 -13.11 -20.67 -6.05
N VAL A 43 -12.17 -19.82 -6.49
CA VAL A 43 -10.81 -19.71 -5.97
C VAL A 43 -10.44 -18.24 -5.76
N SER A 44 -9.78 -17.97 -4.64
CA SER A 44 -9.27 -16.62 -4.30
C SER A 44 -7.76 -16.48 -4.50
N GLY A 45 -7.07 -17.57 -4.87
CA GLY A 45 -5.63 -17.62 -5.07
C GLY A 45 -5.05 -16.58 -6.03
N PRO A 46 -5.63 -16.36 -7.22
CA PRO A 46 -5.17 -15.31 -8.13
C PRO A 46 -5.23 -13.90 -7.53
N ALA A 47 -6.31 -13.58 -6.81
CA ALA A 47 -6.45 -12.31 -6.11
C ALA A 47 -5.42 -12.17 -4.97
N ALA A 48 -5.20 -13.26 -4.21
CA ALA A 48 -4.17 -13.29 -3.17
C ALA A 48 -2.77 -13.04 -3.76
N ALA A 49 -2.44 -13.68 -4.88
CA ALA A 49 -1.16 -13.49 -5.55
C ALA A 49 -0.94 -12.03 -5.99
N ALA A 50 -1.95 -11.41 -6.62
CA ALA A 50 -1.86 -10.03 -7.10
C ALA A 50 -1.73 -9.00 -5.96
N LEU A 51 -2.49 -9.17 -4.88
CA LEU A 51 -2.48 -8.23 -3.75
C LEU A 51 -1.21 -8.33 -2.90
N ILE A 52 -0.73 -9.56 -2.66
CA ILE A 52 0.49 -9.79 -1.87
C ILE A 52 1.73 -9.37 -2.68
N SER A 53 1.79 -9.65 -3.99
CA SER A 53 2.93 -9.26 -4.82
C SER A 53 3.12 -7.75 -4.89
N ALA A 54 2.03 -6.98 -4.90
CA ALA A 54 2.11 -5.52 -4.86
C ALA A 54 2.84 -5.03 -3.60
N GLY A 55 2.48 -5.58 -2.44
CA GLY A 55 3.18 -5.28 -1.18
C GLY A 55 4.66 -5.70 -1.19
N ILE A 56 5.00 -6.84 -1.82
CA ILE A 56 6.39 -7.27 -2.00
C ILE A 56 7.16 -6.25 -2.84
N GLY A 57 6.60 -5.78 -3.95
CA GLY A 57 7.21 -4.73 -4.78
C GLY A 57 7.54 -3.47 -3.97
N CYS A 58 6.59 -2.98 -3.16
CA CYS A 58 6.82 -1.83 -2.29
C CYS A 58 7.94 -2.07 -1.26
N VAL A 59 7.99 -3.25 -0.65
CA VAL A 59 9.07 -3.62 0.27
C VAL A 59 10.42 -3.69 -0.45
N THR A 60 10.48 -4.30 -1.64
CA THR A 60 11.70 -4.36 -2.46
C THR A 60 12.23 -2.98 -2.80
N MET A 61 11.36 -2.04 -3.16
CA MET A 61 11.73 -0.64 -3.39
C MET A 61 12.39 -0.01 -2.17
N MET A 62 11.79 -0.21 -0.98
CA MET A 62 12.29 0.39 0.26
C MET A 62 13.59 -0.25 0.75
N VAL A 63 13.73 -1.57 0.61
CA VAL A 63 15.00 -2.25 0.87
C VAL A 63 16.09 -1.71 -0.07
N THR A 64 15.78 -1.55 -1.35
CA THR A 64 16.71 -0.95 -2.33
C THR A 64 17.09 0.47 -1.92
N HIS A 65 16.11 1.28 -1.52
CA HIS A 65 16.34 2.64 -1.01
C HIS A 65 17.35 2.66 0.14
N HIS A 66 17.12 1.86 1.18
CA HIS A 66 18.00 1.79 2.35
C HIS A 66 19.39 1.27 2.02
N LEU A 67 19.51 0.27 1.12
CA LEU A 67 20.80 -0.24 0.67
C LEU A 67 21.60 0.79 -0.15
N SER A 68 20.92 1.55 -1.03
CA SER A 68 21.55 2.64 -1.79
C SER A 68 22.02 3.77 -0.89
N ASP A 69 21.24 4.10 0.14
CA ASP A 69 21.54 5.24 1.02
C ASP A 69 22.60 4.87 2.08
N ALA A 70 22.67 3.61 2.52
CA ALA A 70 23.71 3.11 3.44
C ALA A 70 25.10 3.00 2.81
N ASP A 71 25.20 2.90 1.48
CA ASP A 71 26.47 2.80 0.78
C ASP A 71 27.19 4.18 0.71
N LYS A 72 28.17 4.38 1.60
CA LYS A 72 29.02 5.59 1.62
C LYS A 72 29.78 5.80 0.29
N SER A 73 30.05 4.76 -0.50
CA SER A 73 30.79 4.86 -1.77
C SER A 73 29.92 5.34 -2.94
N LYS A 74 28.59 5.35 -2.77
CA LYS A 74 27.59 5.67 -3.80
C LYS A 74 27.63 4.75 -5.03
N ALA A 75 28.31 3.61 -4.97
CA ALA A 75 28.35 2.62 -6.04
C ALA A 75 26.99 1.94 -6.21
N THR A 76 26.33 1.57 -5.11
CA THR A 76 24.99 0.96 -5.13
C THR A 76 23.96 1.94 -5.66
N GLU A 77 24.02 3.22 -5.27
CA GLU A 77 23.11 4.24 -5.78
C GLU A 77 23.27 4.43 -7.30
N LYS A 78 24.51 4.48 -7.81
CA LYS A 78 24.79 4.57 -9.26
C LYS A 78 24.29 3.35 -10.02
N PHE A 79 24.53 2.16 -9.48
CA PHE A 79 24.03 0.92 -10.08
C PHE A 79 22.50 0.93 -10.14
N VAL A 80 21.82 1.25 -9.02
CA VAL A 80 20.36 1.33 -8.97
C VAL A 80 19.85 2.38 -9.95
N HIS A 81 20.44 3.57 -10.00
CA HIS A 81 20.08 4.60 -10.98
C HIS A 81 20.21 4.12 -12.42
N SER A 82 21.26 3.36 -12.75
CA SER A 82 21.44 2.79 -14.08
C SER A 82 20.33 1.80 -14.47
N LEU A 83 19.74 1.10 -13.49
CA LEU A 83 18.58 0.24 -13.74
C LEU A 83 17.35 1.06 -14.16
N GLY A 84 17.24 2.30 -13.68
CA GLY A 84 16.15 3.23 -14.01
C GLY A 84 16.39 4.09 -15.25
N ALA A 85 17.51 3.92 -15.95
CA ALA A 85 17.92 4.74 -17.09
C ALA A 85 16.88 4.82 -18.22
N TRP A 86 16.04 3.79 -18.34
CA TRP A 86 14.99 3.67 -19.35
C TRP A 86 13.75 4.53 -19.04
N ILE A 87 13.61 5.03 -17.80
CA ILE A 87 12.49 5.89 -17.40
C ILE A 87 12.80 7.34 -17.87
N PRO A 88 11.92 7.97 -18.66
CA PRO A 88 12.08 9.36 -19.06
C PRO A 88 12.24 10.27 -17.83
N GLY A 89 13.25 11.14 -17.85
CA GLY A 89 13.59 11.99 -16.70
C GLY A 89 14.54 11.36 -15.68
N SER A 90 15.02 10.13 -15.91
CA SER A 90 16.08 9.49 -15.10
C SER A 90 17.41 10.23 -15.20
N TYR A 91 17.80 10.60 -16.42
CA TYR A 91 18.96 11.46 -16.67
C TYR A 91 18.48 12.69 -17.42
N ASN A 92 18.52 13.85 -16.76
CA ASN A 92 18.22 15.12 -17.39
C ASN A 92 19.30 16.15 -17.02
N SER A 93 19.88 16.77 -18.04
CA SER A 93 20.89 17.82 -17.92
C SER A 93 20.28 19.23 -17.89
N SER A 94 18.99 19.36 -18.21
CA SER A 94 18.30 20.65 -18.17
C SER A 94 17.83 20.97 -16.75
N GLU A 95 18.25 22.09 -16.20
CA GLU A 95 17.72 22.60 -14.92
C GLU A 95 16.23 22.96 -15.00
N LEU A 96 15.71 23.24 -16.20
CA LEU A 96 14.32 23.62 -16.44
C LEU A 96 13.35 22.42 -16.38
N TRP A 97 13.86 21.21 -16.62
CA TRP A 97 13.08 19.97 -16.66
C TRP A 97 13.59 19.04 -15.57
N GLY A 98 12.74 18.70 -14.60
CA GLY A 98 13.14 17.93 -13.41
C GLY A 98 13.90 16.64 -13.74
N ASN A 99 14.87 16.31 -12.88
CA ASN A 99 15.60 15.05 -12.88
C ASN A 99 15.13 14.21 -11.69
N ILE A 100 14.54 13.04 -11.97
CA ILE A 100 14.00 12.13 -10.96
C ILE A 100 15.14 11.36 -10.25
N GLY A 101 16.32 11.30 -10.87
CA GLY A 101 17.55 10.77 -10.27
C GLY A 101 17.47 9.29 -9.95
N SER A 102 18.18 8.86 -8.90
CA SER A 102 18.25 7.45 -8.48
C SER A 102 16.90 6.85 -8.06
N TYR A 103 15.87 7.68 -7.88
CA TYR A 103 14.51 7.23 -7.60
C TYR A 103 13.92 6.40 -8.76
N THR A 104 14.25 6.69 -10.01
CA THR A 104 13.82 5.86 -11.17
C THR A 104 14.33 4.42 -11.07
N GLY A 105 15.54 4.26 -10.53
CA GLY A 105 16.13 2.97 -10.23
C GLY A 105 15.37 2.22 -9.14
N LYS A 106 14.99 2.95 -8.08
CA LYS A 106 14.19 2.41 -6.97
C LYS A 106 12.81 1.94 -7.47
N GLU A 107 12.14 2.70 -8.34
CA GLU A 107 10.89 2.29 -8.99
C GLU A 107 11.07 1.08 -9.92
N THR A 108 12.20 0.97 -10.62
CA THR A 108 12.51 -0.22 -11.42
C THR A 108 12.63 -1.46 -10.54
N MET A 109 13.25 -1.34 -9.36
CA MET A 109 13.33 -2.45 -8.39
C MET A 109 11.96 -2.81 -7.80
N LEU A 110 11.07 -1.84 -7.60
CA LEU A 110 9.66 -2.11 -7.26
C LEU A 110 9.00 -2.99 -8.32
N LEU A 111 9.13 -2.57 -9.58
CA LEU A 111 8.53 -3.26 -10.73
C LEU A 111 9.07 -4.68 -10.85
N LEU A 112 10.38 -4.88 -10.69
CA LEU A 112 11.00 -6.19 -10.70
C LEU A 112 10.51 -7.06 -9.53
N GLY A 113 10.45 -6.51 -8.31
CA GLY A 113 9.94 -7.23 -7.13
C GLY A 113 8.50 -7.69 -7.34
N TRP A 114 7.65 -6.83 -7.90
CA TRP A 114 6.27 -7.18 -8.24
C TRP A 114 6.19 -8.22 -9.37
N LEU A 115 6.88 -8.01 -10.50
CA LEU A 115 6.86 -8.90 -11.67
C LEU A 115 7.46 -10.27 -11.41
N VAL A 116 8.42 -10.40 -10.49
CA VAL A 116 9.00 -11.69 -10.11
C VAL A 116 8.13 -12.39 -9.08
N SER A 117 7.66 -11.67 -8.06
CA SER A 117 6.86 -12.29 -6.99
C SER A 117 5.46 -12.71 -7.47
N TRP A 118 4.83 -11.95 -8.35
CA TRP A 118 3.49 -12.24 -8.86
C TRP A 118 3.37 -13.60 -9.57
N PRO A 119 4.18 -13.96 -10.59
CA PRO A 119 4.08 -15.26 -11.27
C PRO A 119 4.41 -16.42 -10.33
N ILE A 120 5.36 -16.24 -9.41
CA ILE A 120 5.69 -17.25 -8.38
C ILE A 120 4.48 -17.49 -7.49
N LEU A 121 3.92 -16.43 -6.90
CA LEU A 121 2.73 -16.52 -6.06
C LEU A 121 1.52 -17.04 -6.83
N TYR A 122 1.34 -16.62 -8.08
CA TYR A 122 0.27 -17.10 -8.94
C TYR A 122 0.40 -18.61 -9.17
N ALA A 123 1.59 -19.11 -9.53
CA ALA A 123 1.81 -20.55 -9.72
C ALA A 123 1.49 -21.35 -8.44
N ILE A 124 1.87 -20.85 -7.27
CA ILE A 124 1.66 -21.50 -5.98
C ILE A 124 0.19 -21.45 -5.53
N LEU A 125 -0.49 -20.32 -5.76
CA LEU A 125 -1.79 -20.02 -5.18
C LEU A 125 -2.97 -20.22 -6.15
N ARG A 126 -2.78 -20.26 -7.48
CA ARG A 126 -3.86 -20.21 -8.49
C ARG A 126 -5.01 -21.22 -8.32
N LYS A 127 -4.77 -22.37 -7.67
CA LYS A 127 -5.81 -23.40 -7.41
C LYS A 127 -6.26 -23.46 -5.94
N LYS A 128 -5.82 -22.53 -5.10
CA LYS A 128 -6.08 -22.53 -3.65
C LYS A 128 -7.16 -21.52 -3.29
N ASN A 129 -7.94 -21.89 -2.26
CA ASN A 129 -8.87 -21.00 -1.58
C ASN A 129 -8.18 -20.34 -0.37
N VAL A 130 -7.62 -19.17 -0.60
CA VAL A 130 -6.99 -18.33 0.43
C VAL A 130 -8.07 -17.53 1.17
N LYS A 131 -8.10 -17.62 2.50
CA LYS A 131 -9.06 -16.88 3.31
C LYS A 131 -8.82 -15.38 3.18
N SER A 132 -9.87 -14.58 3.04
CA SER A 132 -9.77 -13.11 2.90
C SER A 132 -8.97 -12.46 4.03
N LYS A 133 -9.12 -12.95 5.27
CA LYS A 133 -8.33 -12.47 6.42
C LYS A 133 -6.81 -12.63 6.23
N THR A 134 -6.38 -13.70 5.54
CA THR A 134 -4.97 -13.97 5.28
C THR A 134 -4.44 -13.07 4.18
N ILE A 135 -5.23 -12.84 3.13
CA ILE A 135 -4.91 -11.89 2.06
C ILE A 135 -4.73 -10.50 2.65
N PHE A 136 -5.73 -10.04 3.42
CA PHE A 136 -5.71 -8.74 4.05
C PHE A 136 -4.53 -8.60 5.02
N PHE A 137 -4.28 -9.59 5.87
CA PHE A 137 -3.14 -9.56 6.80
C PHE A 137 -1.81 -9.37 6.08
N TRP A 138 -1.50 -10.19 5.07
CA TRP A 138 -0.22 -10.08 4.36
C TRP A 138 -0.09 -8.80 3.56
N MET A 139 -1.13 -8.42 2.83
CA MET A 139 -1.18 -7.16 2.11
C MET A 139 -0.92 -5.99 3.07
N PHE A 140 -1.71 -5.89 4.13
CA PHE A 140 -1.62 -4.81 5.11
C PHE A 140 -0.25 -4.76 5.79
N VAL A 141 0.28 -5.89 6.25
CA VAL A 141 1.60 -5.95 6.90
C VAL A 141 2.71 -5.49 5.96
N LEU A 142 2.69 -5.92 4.70
CA LEU A 142 3.70 -5.52 3.72
C LEU A 142 3.62 -4.02 3.41
N PHE A 143 2.41 -3.47 3.24
CA PHE A 143 2.26 -2.02 3.04
C PHE A 143 2.67 -1.22 4.27
N VAL A 144 2.28 -1.64 5.48
CA VAL A 144 2.71 -0.99 6.73
C VAL A 144 4.23 -1.04 6.88
N ALA A 145 4.85 -2.18 6.58
CA ALA A 145 6.30 -2.30 6.59
C ALA A 145 6.96 -1.36 5.57
N ALA A 146 6.45 -1.31 4.33
CA ALA A 146 6.93 -0.39 3.31
C ALA A 146 6.78 1.07 3.76
N THR A 147 5.61 1.47 4.27
CA THR A 147 5.37 2.83 4.78
C THR A 147 6.27 3.17 5.96
N ALA A 148 6.45 2.25 6.91
CA ALA A 148 7.34 2.45 8.04
C ALA A 148 8.80 2.64 7.59
N MET A 149 9.24 1.90 6.57
CA MET A 149 10.57 2.09 5.97
C MET A 149 10.69 3.41 5.17
N SER A 150 9.60 3.93 4.60
CA SER A 150 9.60 5.23 3.92
C SER A 150 9.70 6.41 4.89
N TRP A 151 9.28 6.22 6.14
CA TRP A 151 9.20 7.27 7.14
C TRP A 151 10.42 7.20 8.08
N HIS A 152 11.31 8.18 7.95
CA HIS A 152 12.47 8.40 8.84
C HIS A 152 12.18 8.89 10.29
N PRO A 153 10.97 9.33 10.73
CA PRO A 153 10.82 10.02 12.01
C PRO A 153 10.70 9.09 13.23
N LEU A 154 11.15 7.83 13.16
CA LEU A 154 11.46 7.05 14.37
C LEU A 154 12.89 7.26 14.88
N PHE A 155 13.81 7.83 14.08
CA PHE A 155 15.12 8.28 14.58
C PHE A 155 15.70 9.46 13.77
N PRO A 156 15.46 10.71 14.22
CA PRO A 156 16.26 11.87 13.83
C PRO A 156 17.66 11.92 14.50
N TYR A 157 18.03 10.93 15.34
CA TYR A 157 19.14 11.04 16.30
C TYR A 157 20.20 9.93 16.27
N LEU A 158 20.34 9.18 15.18
CA LEU A 158 21.53 8.34 14.99
C LEU A 158 22.43 9.03 13.95
N PRO A 159 23.30 9.97 14.37
CA PRO A 159 24.37 10.43 13.52
C PRO A 159 25.23 9.19 13.20
N LEU A 160 25.12 8.70 11.98
CA LEU A 160 26.12 7.80 11.43
C LEU A 160 27.37 8.64 11.23
N MET A 161 28.28 8.59 12.21
CA MET A 161 29.68 8.99 12.03
C MET A 161 30.30 8.21 10.85
#